data_AF-A0A426ZH81-F1
#
_entry.id   AF-A0A426ZH81-F1
#
_cell.length_a   1.000
_cell.length_b   1.000
_cell.length_c   1.000
_cell.angle_alpha   90.00
_cell.angle_beta   90.00
_cell.angle_gamma   90.00
#
_symmetry.space_group_name_H-M   'P 1'
#
loop_
_entity.id
_entity.type
_entity.pdbx_description
1 polymer ?
#
loop_
_entity_poly.entity_id
_entity_poly.type
_entity_poly.pdbx_seq_one_letter_code
_entity_poly.pdbx_strand_id
1 'polypeptide(L)'
;MAPARLNGGDRPKEEGARICINDALTDDELRAVFARLEKEEERDLFGLVCKRWLRLQSSERRRLRARAGPAMLRRMTDRFPGLLELDLSQSASRSFYPGVTDSDLAVIAAGFRNLRVLDLQNCKGSISGLVMLAKPVGWLWCRPLSSN
;
A
#
# COMPACT_ATOMS: atom_id res chain seq x y z
N MET A 1 -7.39 56.00 -51.36
CA MET A 1 -6.40 54.91 -51.42
C MET A 1 -6.11 54.47 -49.99
N ALA A 2 -6.84 53.47 -49.47
CA ALA A 2 -6.62 52.92 -48.13
C ALA A 2 -5.95 51.54 -48.28
N PRO A 3 -4.92 51.19 -47.50
CA PRO A 3 -4.27 49.90 -47.64
C PRO A 3 -5.13 48.78 -47.05
N ALA A 4 -5.14 47.66 -47.77
CA ALA A 4 -5.86 46.44 -47.45
C ALA A 4 -5.42 45.86 -46.08
N ARG A 5 -6.40 45.45 -45.26
CA ARG A 5 -6.15 44.62 -44.08
C ARG A 5 -5.76 43.22 -44.57
N LEU A 6 -4.55 42.80 -44.23
CA LEU A 6 -4.10 41.42 -44.44
C LEU A 6 -4.93 40.50 -43.54
N ASN A 7 -5.68 39.59 -44.15
CA ASN A 7 -6.32 38.47 -43.46
C ASN A 7 -5.23 37.65 -42.77
N GLY A 8 -5.31 37.59 -41.44
CA GLY A 8 -4.52 36.65 -40.65
C GLY A 8 -4.92 35.24 -41.05
N GLY A 9 -3.98 34.51 -41.64
CA GLY A 9 -4.18 33.13 -42.06
C GLY A 9 -4.56 32.25 -40.88
N ASP A 10 -5.62 31.47 -41.08
CA ASP A 10 -5.93 30.30 -40.27
C ASP A 10 -4.73 29.35 -40.32
N ARG A 11 -3.93 29.37 -39.25
CA ARG A 11 -2.97 28.29 -39.01
C ARG A 11 -3.77 27.05 -38.65
N PRO A 12 -3.59 25.91 -39.33
CA PRO A 12 -4.17 24.66 -38.89
C PRO A 12 -3.62 24.37 -37.50
N LYS A 13 -4.49 24.38 -36.49
CA LYS A 13 -4.18 23.78 -35.20
C LYS A 13 -4.05 22.30 -35.46
N GLU A 14 -2.83 21.81 -35.66
CA GLU A 14 -2.50 20.42 -35.36
C GLU A 14 -2.75 20.23 -33.87
N GLU A 15 -4.01 19.96 -33.51
CA GLU A 15 -4.35 19.27 -32.28
C GLU A 15 -3.87 17.83 -32.45
N GLY A 16 -2.55 17.64 -32.39
CA GLY A 16 -1.99 16.35 -32.02
C GLY A 16 -2.56 16.04 -30.65
N ALA A 17 -3.63 15.26 -30.61
CA ALA A 17 -4.31 14.86 -29.39
C ALA A 17 -3.23 14.37 -28.43
N ARG A 18 -2.97 15.16 -27.37
CA ARG A 18 -2.00 14.77 -26.35
C ARG A 18 -2.57 13.53 -25.67
N ILE A 19 -2.12 12.37 -26.11
CA ILE A 19 -2.52 11.11 -25.52
C ILE A 19 -2.02 11.13 -24.07
N CYS A 20 -2.94 11.29 -23.13
CA CYS A 20 -2.62 11.18 -21.72
C CYS A 20 -2.36 9.69 -21.42
N ILE A 21 -1.20 9.37 -20.86
CA ILE A 21 -0.84 7.99 -20.51
C ILE A 21 -1.87 7.33 -19.59
N ASN A 22 -2.54 8.12 -18.74
CA ASN A 22 -3.57 7.65 -17.83
C ASN A 22 -4.89 7.26 -18.53
N ASP A 23 -5.12 7.74 -19.74
CA ASP A 23 -6.30 7.43 -20.54
C ASP A 23 -5.98 6.34 -21.59
N ALA A 24 -4.72 6.25 -22.02
CA ALA A 24 -4.27 5.26 -22.98
C ALA A 24 -4.03 3.87 -22.37
N LEU A 25 -3.48 3.81 -21.15
CA LEU A 25 -3.13 2.53 -20.52
C LEU A 25 -4.30 1.96 -19.72
N THR A 26 -4.60 0.69 -19.97
CA THR A 26 -5.52 -0.15 -19.18
C THR A 26 -4.91 -0.56 -17.85
N ASP A 27 -5.73 -1.06 -16.92
CA ASP A 27 -5.23 -1.50 -15.60
C ASP A 27 -4.25 -2.68 -15.73
N ASP A 28 -4.45 -3.55 -16.72
CA ASP A 28 -3.60 -4.71 -16.96
C ASP A 28 -2.21 -4.30 -17.45
N GLU A 29 -2.14 -3.32 -18.34
CA GLU A 29 -0.87 -2.75 -18.80
C GLU A 29 -0.13 -2.04 -17.65
N LEU A 30 -0.85 -1.29 -16.82
CA LEU A 30 -0.26 -0.65 -15.64
C LEU A 30 0.26 -1.67 -14.63
N ARG A 31 -0.44 -2.80 -14.43
CA ARG A 31 0.07 -3.91 -13.60
C ARG A 31 1.33 -4.54 -14.21
N ALA A 32 1.37 -4.72 -15.53
CA ALA A 32 2.54 -5.25 -16.22
C ALA A 32 3.75 -4.32 -16.07
N VAL A 33 3.55 -3.00 -16.13
CA VAL A 33 4.60 -2.00 -15.84
C VAL A 33 5.03 -2.10 -14.38
N PHE A 34 4.08 -2.12 -13.45
CA PHE A 34 4.39 -2.23 -12.02
C PHE A 34 5.17 -3.49 -11.66
N ALA A 35 4.87 -4.62 -12.31
CA ALA A 35 5.57 -5.89 -12.13
C ALA A 35 7.04 -5.84 -12.57
N ARG A 36 7.42 -4.92 -13.46
CA ARG A 36 8.80 -4.71 -13.92
C ARG A 36 9.61 -3.79 -13.00
N LEU A 37 8.99 -3.13 -12.02
CA LEU A 37 9.69 -2.30 -11.05
C LEU A 37 10.29 -3.19 -9.95
N GLU A 38 11.62 -3.28 -9.95
CA GLU A 38 12.38 -4.11 -9.01
C GLU A 38 12.65 -3.38 -7.69
N LYS A 39 12.89 -2.07 -7.74
CA LYS A 39 13.21 -1.29 -6.53
C LYS A 39 11.95 -0.87 -5.79
N GLU A 40 11.96 -1.02 -4.46
CA GLU A 40 10.83 -0.55 -3.63
C GLU A 40 10.57 0.94 -3.78
N GLU A 41 11.62 1.76 -3.90
CA GLU A 41 11.50 3.21 -4.08
C GLU A 41 10.69 3.57 -5.34
N GLU A 42 10.98 2.92 -6.46
CA GLU A 42 10.26 3.14 -7.73
C GLU A 42 8.79 2.68 -7.61
N ARG A 43 8.56 1.56 -6.91
CA ARG A 43 7.20 1.06 -6.64
C ARG A 43 6.42 2.00 -5.74
N ASP A 44 7.07 2.72 -4.83
CA ASP A 44 6.43 3.74 -4.00
C ASP A 44 6.11 5.00 -4.80
N LEU A 45 7.01 5.43 -5.70
CA LEU A 45 6.77 6.56 -6.60
C LEU A 45 5.64 6.29 -7.60
N PHE A 46 5.47 5.05 -8.05
CA PHE A 46 4.41 4.65 -8.99
C PHE A 46 3.00 5.05 -8.50
N GLY A 47 2.74 4.89 -7.20
CA GLY A 47 1.44 5.24 -6.62
C GLY A 47 1.17 6.75 -6.55
N LEU A 48 2.18 7.60 -6.75
CA LEU A 48 2.04 9.06 -6.63
C LEU A 48 1.51 9.75 -7.89
N VAL A 49 1.38 9.03 -9.01
CA VAL A 49 0.89 9.58 -10.28
C VAL A 49 -0.58 10.02 -10.17
N CYS A 50 -1.46 9.10 -9.77
CA CYS A 50 -2.87 9.40 -9.52
C CYS A 50 -3.54 8.31 -8.66
N LYS A 51 -4.80 8.54 -8.25
CA LYS A 51 -5.58 7.60 -7.42
C LYS A 51 -5.74 6.21 -8.05
N ARG A 52 -5.73 6.10 -9.38
CA ARG A 52 -5.83 4.83 -10.10
C ARG A 52 -4.55 3.99 -9.92
N TRP A 53 -3.40 4.61 -10.12
CA TRP A 53 -2.10 3.96 -9.93
C TRP A 53 -1.84 3.61 -8.46
N LEU A 54 -2.26 4.48 -7.53
CA LEU A 54 -2.21 4.19 -6.10
C LEU A 54 -3.02 2.95 -5.72
N ARG A 55 -4.21 2.76 -6.32
CA ARG A 55 -5.06 1.59 -6.07
C ARG A 55 -4.39 0.31 -6.58
N LEU A 56 -3.82 0.34 -7.79
CA LEU A 56 -3.08 -0.78 -8.36
C LEU A 56 -1.84 -1.13 -7.53
N GLN A 57 -1.05 -0.14 -7.14
CA GLN A 57 0.09 -0.34 -6.24
C GLN A 57 -0.34 -1.00 -4.92
N SER A 58 -1.46 -0.55 -4.35
CA SER A 58 -1.92 -1.03 -3.05
C SER A 58 -2.50 -2.45 -3.13
N SER A 59 -3.12 -2.85 -4.24
CA SER A 59 -3.58 -4.24 -4.42
C SER A 59 -2.43 -5.22 -4.60
N GLU A 60 -1.32 -4.79 -5.22
CA GLU A 60 -0.15 -5.63 -5.48
C GLU A 60 0.83 -5.70 -4.30
N ARG A 61 0.68 -4.83 -3.29
CA ARG A 61 1.57 -4.81 -2.12
C ARG A 61 1.25 -5.97 -1.18
N ARG A 62 2.15 -6.96 -1.14
CA ARG A 62 1.97 -8.19 -0.33
C ARG A 62 2.62 -8.13 1.05
N ARG A 63 3.56 -7.21 1.26
CA ARG A 63 4.31 -7.06 2.50
C ARG A 63 4.25 -5.61 2.98
N LEU A 64 4.07 -5.42 4.28
CA LEU A 64 4.02 -4.11 4.89
C LEU A 64 4.63 -4.15 6.29
N ARG A 65 5.48 -3.17 6.58
CA ARG A 65 5.99 -2.91 7.92
C ARG A 65 5.43 -1.59 8.40
N ALA A 66 4.75 -1.59 9.54
CA ALA A 66 4.10 -0.40 10.05
C ALA A 66 4.00 -0.41 11.56
N ARG A 67 3.86 0.78 12.15
CA ARG A 67 3.44 0.96 13.54
C ARG A 67 2.12 1.70 13.51
N ALA A 68 1.06 1.02 13.95
CA ALA A 68 -0.30 1.50 13.77
C ALA A 68 -1.15 1.02 14.94
N GLY A 69 -1.97 1.91 15.48
CA GLY A 69 -3.05 1.56 16.39
C GLY A 69 -4.32 1.13 15.63
N PRO A 70 -5.43 0.85 16.33
CA PRO A 70 -6.58 0.17 15.73
C PRO A 70 -7.21 0.95 14.59
N ALA A 71 -7.30 2.29 14.71
CA ALA A 71 -7.88 3.15 13.69
C ALA A 71 -7.06 3.16 12.39
N MET A 72 -5.73 3.11 12.48
CA MET A 72 -4.86 3.09 11.32
C MET A 72 -4.82 1.70 10.69
N LEU A 73 -4.84 0.63 11.49
CA LEU A 73 -4.96 -0.74 11.01
C LEU A 73 -6.22 -0.95 10.16
N ARG A 74 -7.37 -0.38 10.55
CA ARG A 74 -8.60 -0.40 9.73
C ARG A 74 -8.41 0.28 8.38
N ARG A 75 -7.71 1.41 8.32
CA ARG A 75 -7.43 2.08 7.03
C ARG A 75 -6.49 1.24 6.17
N MET A 76 -5.55 0.53 6.80
CA MET A 76 -4.62 -0.35 6.10
C MET A 76 -5.32 -1.58 5.52
N THR A 77 -6.33 -2.14 6.20
CA THR A 77 -7.10 -3.28 5.67
C THR A 77 -7.87 -2.91 4.40
N ASP A 78 -8.40 -1.68 4.34
CA ASP A 78 -9.09 -1.17 3.15
C ASP A 78 -8.12 -0.83 2.02
N ARG A 79 -6.94 -0.30 2.38
CA ARG A 79 -5.93 0.09 1.40
C ARG A 79 -5.22 -1.10 0.78
N PHE A 80 -4.90 -2.13 1.57
CA PHE A 80 -4.07 -3.27 1.15
C PHE A 80 -4.84 -4.59 1.23
N PRO A 81 -5.81 -4.83 0.34
CA PRO A 81 -6.66 -6.03 0.39
C PRO A 81 -5.90 -7.33 0.10
N GLY A 82 -4.76 -7.24 -0.61
CA GLY A 82 -3.90 -8.37 -0.97
C GLY A 82 -2.74 -8.64 0.00
N LEU A 83 -2.73 -7.99 1.17
CA LEU A 83 -1.61 -8.10 2.11
C LEU A 83 -1.49 -9.52 2.67
N LEU A 84 -0.28 -10.08 2.57
CA LEU A 84 0.05 -11.41 3.09
C LEU A 84 0.92 -11.36 4.35
N GLU A 85 1.81 -10.38 4.44
CA GLU A 85 2.78 -10.28 5.53
C GLU A 85 2.72 -8.89 6.14
N LEU A 86 2.48 -8.85 7.46
CA LEU A 86 2.43 -7.63 8.24
C LEU A 86 3.48 -7.69 9.34
N ASP A 87 4.40 -6.74 9.36
CA ASP A 87 5.40 -6.59 10.40
C ASP A 87 5.06 -5.39 11.29
N LEU A 88 4.75 -5.67 12.56
CA LEU A 88 4.50 -4.67 13.60
C LEU A 88 5.61 -4.63 14.65
N SER A 89 6.79 -5.16 14.32
CA SER A 89 7.96 -5.20 15.22
C SER A 89 8.29 -3.84 15.83
N GLN A 90 8.52 -3.88 17.14
CA GLN A 90 8.97 -2.72 17.89
C GLN A 90 10.49 -2.70 17.96
N SER A 91 11.05 -1.49 18.05
CA SER A 91 12.50 -1.34 18.26
C SER A 91 12.76 -1.25 19.76
N ALA A 92 13.75 -2.00 20.25
CA ALA A 92 14.18 -1.97 21.65
C ALA A 92 14.62 -0.57 22.12
N SER A 93 15.11 0.29 21.21
CA SER A 93 15.59 1.64 21.52
C SER A 93 14.54 2.74 21.38
N ARG A 94 13.36 2.45 20.80
CA ARG A 94 12.27 3.42 20.60
C ARG A 94 10.98 2.88 21.22
N SER A 95 10.96 2.86 22.54
CA SER A 95 9.87 2.37 23.41
C SER A 95 8.62 3.24 23.45
N PHE A 96 8.55 4.31 22.65
CA PHE A 96 7.51 5.33 22.77
C PHE A 96 6.17 4.96 22.10
N TYR A 97 6.06 3.81 21.43
CA TYR A 97 4.76 3.33 20.96
C TYR A 97 4.18 2.32 21.95
N PRO A 98 2.90 2.47 22.36
CA PRO A 98 2.26 1.48 23.21
C PRO A 98 2.39 0.10 22.54
N GLY A 99 2.64 -0.93 23.36
CA GLY A 99 2.69 -2.33 22.91
C GLY A 99 1.52 -2.68 22.00
N VAL A 100 1.69 -3.63 21.09
CA VAL A 100 0.57 -4.19 20.33
C VAL A 100 -0.47 -4.72 21.32
N THR A 101 -1.69 -4.19 21.27
CA THR A 101 -2.78 -4.52 22.18
C THR A 101 -3.72 -5.57 21.59
N ASP A 102 -4.53 -6.23 22.43
CA ASP A 102 -5.52 -7.20 21.96
C ASP A 102 -6.54 -6.57 21.00
N SER A 103 -6.84 -5.28 21.16
CA SER A 103 -7.69 -4.51 20.23
C SER A 103 -7.07 -4.37 18.84
N ASP A 104 -5.75 -4.21 18.76
CA ASP A 104 -5.03 -4.17 17.47
C ASP A 104 -5.11 -5.54 16.78
N LEU A 105 -4.86 -6.62 17.55
CA LEU A 105 -4.92 -7.99 17.04
C LEU A 105 -6.33 -8.37 16.58
N ALA A 106 -7.37 -7.90 17.28
CA ALA A 106 -8.77 -8.11 16.87
C ALA A 106 -9.10 -7.44 15.53
N VAL A 107 -8.61 -6.21 15.31
CA VAL A 107 -8.76 -5.53 14.01
C VAL A 107 -8.01 -6.27 12.92
N ILE A 108 -6.80 -6.76 13.19
CA ILE A 108 -6.00 -7.51 12.23
C ILE A 108 -6.70 -8.80 11.82
N ALA A 109 -7.18 -9.56 12.80
CA ALA A 109 -7.91 -10.81 12.60
C ALA A 109 -9.20 -10.61 11.79
N ALA A 110 -9.92 -9.51 12.02
CA ALA A 110 -11.16 -9.23 11.32
C ALA A 110 -10.96 -8.64 9.91
N GLY A 111 -9.91 -7.83 9.72
CA GLY A 111 -9.75 -7.02 8.51
C GLY A 111 -8.83 -7.62 7.45
N PHE A 112 -7.74 -8.28 7.83
CA PHE A 112 -6.79 -8.84 6.86
C PHE A 112 -7.13 -10.29 6.51
N ARG A 113 -8.04 -10.46 5.54
CA ARG A 113 -8.55 -11.78 5.12
C ARG A 113 -7.51 -12.73 4.51
N ASN A 114 -6.42 -12.17 3.95
CA ASN A 114 -5.38 -12.92 3.26
C ASN A 114 -4.06 -12.99 4.05
N LEU A 115 -4.05 -12.50 5.30
CA LEU A 115 -2.82 -12.45 6.08
C LEU A 115 -2.32 -13.86 6.40
N ARG A 116 -1.03 -14.10 6.16
CA ARG A 116 -0.36 -15.38 6.41
C ARG A 116 0.74 -15.25 7.44
N VAL A 117 1.43 -14.12 7.46
CA VAL A 117 2.56 -13.87 8.37
C VAL A 117 2.28 -12.58 9.13
N LEU A 118 2.38 -12.67 10.46
CA LEU A 118 2.36 -11.50 11.34
C LEU A 118 3.63 -11.54 12.18
N ASP A 119 4.49 -10.54 12.00
CA ASP A 119 5.72 -10.41 12.78
C ASP A 119 5.49 -9.42 13.96
N LEU A 120 5.77 -9.89 15.17
CA LEU A 120 5.54 -9.20 16.44
C LEU A 120 6.82 -9.18 17.29
N GLN A 121 7.95 -8.76 16.71
CA GLN A 121 9.19 -8.69 17.47
C GLN A 121 9.14 -7.60 18.53
N ASN A 122 9.71 -7.88 19.71
CA ASN A 122 9.86 -6.93 20.81
C ASN A 122 8.55 -6.28 21.29
N CYS A 123 7.41 -6.93 21.05
CA CYS A 123 6.09 -6.46 21.46
C CYS A 123 5.82 -6.84 22.92
N LYS A 124 5.40 -5.87 23.74
CA LYS A 124 4.94 -6.10 25.13
C LYS A 124 3.47 -6.54 25.17
N GLY A 125 3.10 -7.54 24.37
CA GLY A 125 1.72 -8.02 24.25
C GLY A 125 1.32 -8.98 25.38
N SER A 126 0.06 -8.94 25.80
CA SER A 126 -0.53 -9.93 26.70
C SER A 126 -0.76 -11.23 25.92
N ILE A 127 -0.37 -12.37 26.51
CA ILE A 127 -0.41 -13.71 25.87
C ILE A 127 -1.82 -14.08 25.36
N SER A 128 -2.88 -13.48 25.92
CA SER A 128 -4.28 -13.70 25.56
C SER A 128 -4.63 -13.33 24.11
N GLY A 129 -4.06 -12.27 23.55
CA GLY A 129 -4.36 -11.82 22.19
C GLY A 129 -3.81 -12.71 21.07
N LEU A 130 -2.68 -13.41 21.32
CA LEU A 130 -2.10 -14.36 20.37
C LEU A 130 -3.02 -15.59 20.15
N VAL A 131 -3.75 -16.00 21.19
CA VAL A 131 -4.73 -17.11 21.10
C VAL A 131 -5.93 -16.74 20.23
N MET A 132 -6.33 -15.46 20.20
CA MET A 132 -7.42 -14.97 19.34
C MET A 132 -7.06 -15.01 17.84
N LEU A 133 -5.80 -14.76 17.48
CA LEU A 133 -5.34 -14.82 16.08
C LEU A 133 -5.29 -16.24 15.52
N ALA A 134 -5.10 -17.26 16.37
CA ALA A 134 -5.04 -18.65 15.93
C ALA A 134 -6.38 -19.19 15.40
N LYS A 135 -7.52 -18.57 15.75
CA LYS A 135 -8.85 -19.06 15.36
C LYS A 135 -9.26 -18.66 13.93
N PRO A 136 -9.14 -17.39 13.49
CA PRO A 136 -9.50 -16.99 12.13
C PRO A 136 -8.35 -17.15 11.13
N VAL A 137 -7.10 -17.08 11.57
CA VAL A 137 -5.91 -17.06 10.70
C VAL A 137 -5.15 -18.37 10.91
N GLY A 138 -5.64 -19.46 10.32
CA GLY A 138 -5.25 -20.84 10.64
C GLY A 138 -3.77 -21.22 10.50
N TRP A 139 -2.86 -20.32 10.13
CA TRP A 139 -1.42 -20.57 10.02
C TRP A 139 -0.60 -19.29 10.26
N LEU A 140 -0.81 -18.61 11.38
CA LEU A 140 0.01 -17.45 11.74
C LEU A 140 1.38 -17.93 12.26
N TRP A 141 2.41 -17.90 11.41
CA TRP A 141 3.79 -18.09 11.86
C TRP A 141 4.25 -16.82 12.58
N CYS A 142 4.04 -16.78 13.89
CA CYS A 142 4.67 -15.78 14.76
C CYS A 142 6.12 -16.23 14.97
N ARG A 143 7.11 -15.55 14.38
CA ARG A 143 8.53 -15.81 14.70
C ARG A 143 8.82 -15.25 16.09
N PRO A 144 9.03 -16.08 17.13
CA PRO A 144 9.50 -15.58 18.42
C PRO A 144 11.00 -15.33 18.33
N LEU A 145 11.50 -14.47 19.22
CA LEU A 145 12.88 -13.99 19.33
C LEU A 145 13.94 -15.00 18.88
N SER A 146 14.79 -14.60 17.93
CA SER A 146 16.20 -15.02 17.97
C SER A 146 16.89 -14.05 18.92
N SER A 147 17.13 -14.49 20.16
CA SER A 147 18.07 -13.83 21.05
C SER A 147 19.43 -13.77 20.38
N ASN A 148 20.06 -12.60 20.41
CA ASN A 148 21.51 -12.44 20.36
C ASN A 148 21.90 -11.48 21.48
#